data_AF-A0A3A3FXJ7-F1
#
_entry.id   AF-A0A3A3FXJ7-F1
#
_cell.length_a   1.000
_cell.length_b   1.000
_cell.length_c   1.000
_cell.angle_alpha   90.00
_cell.angle_beta   90.00
_cell.angle_gamma   90.00
#
_symmetry.space_group_name_H-M   'P 1'
#
loop_
_entity.id
_entity.type
_entity.pdbx_description
1 polymer ?
#
loop_
_entity_poly.entity_id
_entity_poly.type
_entity_poly.pdbx_seq_one_letter_code
_entity_poly.pdbx_strand_id
1 'polypeptide(L)'
;MLKTVDMQRGVSLIEIMIGLAIVAMLFAAAAPNYATFIQNSQVRNAADALQTGLGYAKAEAVRRNTFVQLVLGADYSWTVGCQTPVVDPDADDGMELDCPATIQTRSANDGSRNAVITPTPAAPSTIVFNGLGRTTLAANASYDITNPSGGTCAAAGGKIRCLSVVVTTAGQVRMCDPALTISKPTDPQAC
;
A
#
# COMPACT_ATOMS: atom_id res chain seq x y z
N MET A 1 -8.81 67.75 6.84
CA MET A 1 -9.18 66.37 6.48
C MET A 1 -9.27 65.55 7.76
N LEU A 2 -10.48 65.33 8.28
CA LEU A 2 -10.72 64.49 9.46
C LEU A 2 -11.12 63.09 8.96
N LYS A 3 -10.27 62.11 9.24
CA LYS A 3 -10.50 60.70 8.89
C LYS A 3 -11.41 60.11 9.96
N THR A 4 -12.66 59.84 9.62
CA THR A 4 -13.59 59.14 10.52
C THR A 4 -13.08 57.72 10.71
N VAL A 5 -12.80 57.36 11.96
CA VAL A 5 -12.46 55.99 12.33
C VAL A 5 -13.75 55.19 12.35
N ASP A 6 -13.92 54.27 11.39
CA ASP A 6 -15.01 53.32 11.41
C ASP A 6 -14.83 52.38 12.61
N MET A 7 -15.74 52.50 13.57
CA MET A 7 -15.74 51.68 14.78
C MET A 7 -16.16 50.26 14.38
N GLN A 8 -15.23 49.30 14.49
CA GLN A 8 -15.54 47.89 14.20
C GLN A 8 -16.73 47.43 15.05
N ARG A 9 -17.82 47.04 14.40
CA ARG A 9 -18.95 46.40 15.07
C ARG A 9 -18.49 45.02 15.54
N GLY A 10 -18.49 44.81 16.87
CA GLY A 10 -18.17 43.51 17.48
C GLY A 10 -19.24 42.46 17.17
N VAL A 11 -18.85 41.18 17.27
CA VAL A 11 -19.73 40.02 17.07
C VAL A 11 -20.60 39.84 18.31
N SER A 12 -21.89 39.54 18.12
CA SER A 12 -22.79 39.30 19.26
C SER A 12 -22.59 37.91 19.88
N LEU A 13 -22.90 37.76 21.16
CA LEU A 13 -22.82 36.45 21.85
C LEU A 13 -23.69 35.40 21.15
N ILE A 14 -24.88 35.79 20.68
CA ILE A 14 -25.78 34.88 19.94
C ILE A 14 -25.20 34.46 18.59
N GLU A 15 -24.49 35.36 17.89
CA GLU A 15 -23.86 35.09 16.61
C GLU A 15 -22.65 34.14 16.76
N ILE A 16 -21.89 34.28 17.85
CA ILE A 16 -20.84 33.30 18.22
C ILE A 16 -21.47 31.93 18.53
N MET A 17 -22.57 31.88 19.30
CA MET A 17 -23.23 30.61 19.64
C MET A 17 -23.81 29.91 18.41
N ILE A 18 -24.43 30.65 17.49
CA ILE A 18 -24.93 30.10 16.22
C ILE A 18 -23.75 29.62 15.35
N GLY A 19 -22.68 30.41 15.26
CA GLY A 19 -21.47 30.01 14.53
C GLY A 19 -20.87 28.71 15.07
N LEU A 20 -20.73 28.58 16.39
CA LEU A 20 -20.25 27.35 17.04
C LEU A 20 -21.19 26.17 16.80
N ALA A 21 -22.51 26.37 16.83
CA ALA A 21 -23.48 25.32 16.55
C ALA A 21 -23.36 24.79 15.11
N ILE A 22 -23.21 25.68 14.13
CA ILE A 22 -23.01 25.31 12.72
C ILE A 22 -21.71 24.53 12.56
N VAL A 23 -20.60 25.02 13.15
CA VAL A 23 -19.30 24.34 13.10
C VAL A 23 -19.39 22.94 13.73
N ALA A 24 -20.06 22.79 14.87
CA ALA A 24 -20.25 21.50 15.52
C ALA A 24 -21.06 20.50 14.65
N MET A 25 -22.12 20.96 13.99
CA MET A 25 -22.89 20.13 13.06
C MET A 25 -22.05 19.67 11.86
N LEU A 26 -21.22 20.56 11.31
CA LEU A 26 -20.33 20.20 10.20
C LEU A 26 -19.29 19.15 10.62
N PHE A 27 -18.68 19.30 11.80
CA PHE A 27 -17.74 18.29 12.31
C PHE A 27 -18.40 16.93 12.56
N ALA A 28 -19.61 16.91 13.14
CA ALA A 28 -20.35 15.69 13.37
C ALA A 28 -20.68 14.94 12.06
N ALA A 29 -21.02 15.66 11.00
CA ALA A 29 -21.29 15.08 9.68
C ALA A 29 -20.01 14.60 8.95
N ALA A 30 -18.87 15.26 9.16
CA ALA A 30 -17.62 14.95 8.47
C ALA A 30 -16.85 13.76 9.08
N ALA A 31 -16.91 13.57 10.41
CA ALA A 31 -16.16 12.56 11.14
C ALA A 31 -16.26 11.11 10.60
N PRO A 32 -17.45 10.54 10.27
CA PRO A 32 -17.54 9.15 9.82
C PRO A 32 -16.85 8.91 8.48
N ASN A 33 -16.85 9.89 7.58
CA ASN A 33 -16.19 9.78 6.28
C ASN A 33 -14.65 9.76 6.41
N TYR A 34 -14.12 10.42 7.44
CA TYR A 34 -12.68 10.45 7.72
C TYR A 34 -12.14 9.08 8.14
N ALA A 35 -12.93 8.31 8.91
CA ALA A 35 -12.54 6.96 9.30
C ALA A 35 -12.38 6.04 8.09
N THR A 36 -13.37 5.98 7.19
CA THR A 36 -13.29 5.18 5.96
C THR A 36 -12.14 5.63 5.06
N PHE A 37 -11.90 6.94 4.96
CA PHE A 37 -10.76 7.48 4.21
C PHE A 37 -9.42 6.98 4.76
N ILE A 38 -9.22 6.99 6.08
CA ILE A 38 -8.00 6.45 6.71
C ILE A 38 -7.85 4.95 6.41
N GLN A 39 -8.92 4.17 6.56
CA GLN A 39 -8.82 2.71 6.32
C GLN A 39 -8.48 2.39 4.86
N ASN A 40 -9.10 3.09 3.90
CA ASN A 40 -8.76 2.97 2.48
C ASN A 40 -7.33 3.43 2.17
N SER A 41 -6.86 4.47 2.86
CA SER A 41 -5.48 4.94 2.72
C SER A 41 -4.49 3.89 3.21
N GLN A 42 -4.78 3.20 4.32
CA GLN A 42 -3.94 2.10 4.81
C GLN A 42 -3.89 0.92 3.84
N VAL A 43 -5.03 0.54 3.24
CA VAL A 43 -5.08 -0.50 2.19
C VAL A 43 -4.21 -0.11 1.01
N ARG A 44 -4.36 1.13 0.52
CA ARG A 44 -3.57 1.65 -0.60
C ARG A 44 -2.08 1.66 -0.28
N ASN A 45 -1.69 2.16 0.89
CA ASN A 45 -0.29 2.19 1.32
C ASN A 45 0.32 0.79 1.39
N ALA A 46 -0.41 -0.21 1.90
CA ALA A 46 0.05 -1.60 1.90
C ALA A 46 0.20 -2.16 0.46
N ALA A 47 -0.76 -1.90 -0.42
CA ALA A 47 -0.72 -2.36 -1.80
C ALA A 47 0.44 -1.72 -2.59
N ASP A 48 0.59 -0.40 -2.48
CA ASP A 48 1.68 0.35 -3.12
C ASP A 48 3.05 -0.09 -2.59
N ALA A 49 3.16 -0.33 -1.28
CA ALA A 49 4.38 -0.83 -0.68
C ALA A 49 4.76 -2.23 -1.16
N LEU A 50 3.79 -3.16 -1.23
CA LEU A 50 4.02 -4.50 -1.74
C LEU A 50 4.41 -4.47 -3.23
N GLN A 51 3.68 -3.70 -4.04
CA GLN A 51 4.01 -3.52 -5.47
C GLN A 51 5.42 -2.95 -5.65
N THR A 52 5.79 -1.95 -4.85
CA THR A 52 7.12 -1.33 -4.88
C THR A 52 8.20 -2.32 -4.44
N GLY A 53 7.99 -3.06 -3.35
CA GLY A 53 8.94 -4.07 -2.87
C GLY A 53 9.16 -5.19 -3.88
N LEU A 54 8.10 -5.68 -4.52
CA LEU A 54 8.21 -6.69 -5.59
C LEU A 54 8.91 -6.12 -6.83
N GLY A 55 8.61 -4.89 -7.22
CA GLY A 55 9.29 -4.18 -8.31
C GLY A 55 10.78 -3.99 -8.02
N TYR A 56 11.13 -3.65 -6.77
CA TYR A 56 12.50 -3.50 -6.32
C TYR A 56 13.25 -4.84 -6.31
N ALA A 57 12.65 -5.92 -5.80
CA ALA A 57 13.22 -7.26 -5.86
C ALA A 57 13.51 -7.69 -7.30
N LYS A 58 12.58 -7.43 -8.22
CA LYS A 58 12.79 -7.68 -9.65
C LYS A 58 13.95 -6.85 -10.23
N ALA A 59 14.00 -5.55 -9.90
CA ALA A 59 15.06 -4.67 -10.39
C ALA A 59 16.44 -5.13 -9.88
N GLU A 60 16.55 -5.51 -8.62
CA GLU A 60 17.79 -6.04 -8.04
C GLU A 60 18.19 -7.39 -8.66
N ALA A 61 17.23 -8.29 -8.93
CA ALA A 61 17.48 -9.56 -9.61
C ALA A 61 18.13 -9.33 -10.98
N VAL A 62 17.56 -8.41 -11.77
CA VAL A 62 18.07 -8.05 -13.10
C VAL A 62 19.42 -7.34 -13.00
N ARG A 63 19.55 -6.36 -12.10
CA ARG A 63 20.77 -5.56 -11.93
C ARG A 63 21.97 -6.43 -11.56
N ARG A 64 21.77 -7.40 -10.66
CA ARG A 64 22.82 -8.30 -10.17
C ARG A 64 22.90 -9.63 -10.96
N ASN A 65 22.04 -9.82 -11.97
CA ASN A 65 21.90 -11.07 -12.73
C ASN A 65 21.83 -12.32 -11.83
N THR A 66 21.05 -12.26 -10.75
CA THR A 66 20.99 -13.31 -9.73
C THR A 66 19.56 -13.52 -9.22
N PHE A 67 19.35 -14.51 -8.36
CA PHE A 67 18.06 -14.77 -7.74
C PHE A 67 17.85 -13.86 -6.52
N VAL A 68 16.87 -12.97 -6.60
CA VAL A 68 16.46 -12.08 -5.49
C VAL A 68 15.03 -12.41 -5.11
N GLN A 69 14.77 -12.46 -3.82
CA GLN A 69 13.48 -12.84 -3.27
C GLN A 69 12.88 -11.72 -2.44
N LEU A 70 11.56 -11.61 -2.50
CA LEU A 70 10.76 -10.92 -1.49
C LEU A 70 10.11 -11.97 -0.59
N VAL A 71 10.31 -11.83 0.72
CA VAL A 71 9.70 -12.69 1.74
C VAL A 71 8.70 -11.87 2.53
N LEU A 72 7.45 -12.31 2.56
CA LEU A 72 6.39 -11.77 3.41
C LEU A 72 6.48 -12.39 4.80
N GLY A 73 6.54 -11.53 5.82
CA GLY A 73 6.40 -11.89 7.23
C GLY A 73 4.95 -12.22 7.59
N ALA A 74 4.76 -12.87 8.74
CA ALA A 74 3.42 -13.24 9.24
C ALA A 74 2.54 -12.02 9.58
N ASP A 75 3.17 -10.88 9.87
CA ASP A 75 2.54 -9.58 10.09
C ASP A 75 2.39 -8.77 8.80
N TYR A 76 2.71 -9.34 7.64
CA TYR A 76 2.72 -8.65 6.34
C TYR A 76 3.81 -7.58 6.22
N SER A 77 4.81 -7.59 7.11
CA SER A 77 6.12 -7.03 6.80
C SER A 77 6.71 -7.73 5.58
N TRP A 78 7.69 -7.11 4.92
CA TRP A 78 8.41 -7.81 3.87
C TRP A 78 9.88 -7.43 3.86
N THR A 79 10.68 -8.36 3.36
CA THR A 79 12.12 -8.20 3.16
C THR A 79 12.48 -8.61 1.76
N VAL A 80 13.25 -7.77 1.08
CA VAL A 80 13.92 -8.06 -0.18
C VAL A 80 15.36 -8.43 0.11
N GLY A 81 15.84 -9.52 -0.46
CA GLY A 81 17.21 -9.96 -0.32
C GLY A 81 17.56 -11.06 -1.31
N CYS A 82 18.84 -11.40 -1.39
CA CYS A 82 19.28 -12.46 -2.30
C CYS A 82 18.88 -13.84 -1.78
N GLN A 83 18.48 -14.73 -2.68
CA GLN A 83 18.11 -16.09 -2.32
C GLN A 83 19.33 -16.87 -1.79
N THR A 84 20.49 -16.66 -2.41
CA THR A 84 21.78 -17.21 -1.98
C THR A 84 22.70 -16.05 -1.64
N PRO A 85 22.77 -15.65 -0.35
CA PRO A 85 23.55 -14.49 0.03
C PRO A 85 25.05 -14.70 -0.20
N VAL A 86 25.70 -13.69 -0.76
CA VAL A 86 27.16 -13.59 -0.85
C VAL A 86 27.58 -12.46 0.08
N VAL A 87 28.45 -12.78 1.04
CA VAL A 87 28.98 -11.79 1.99
C VAL A 87 29.98 -10.93 1.23
N ASP A 88 29.75 -9.64 1.29
CA ASP A 88 30.65 -8.59 0.83
C ASP A 88 31.88 -8.54 1.74
N PRO A 89 33.06 -9.01 1.29
CA PRO A 89 34.25 -9.10 2.13
C PRO A 89 35.02 -7.78 2.22
N ASP A 90 34.83 -6.85 1.28
CA ASP A 90 35.62 -5.62 1.15
C ASP A 90 34.82 -4.33 1.38
N ALA A 91 33.50 -4.44 1.57
CA ALA A 91 32.56 -3.35 1.79
C ALA A 91 32.65 -2.29 0.68
N ASP A 92 32.96 -2.71 -0.54
CA ASP A 92 32.95 -1.83 -1.69
C ASP A 92 31.51 -1.46 -2.08
N ASP A 93 31.34 -0.39 -2.86
CA ASP A 93 30.04 0.21 -3.17
C ASP A 93 29.20 -0.60 -4.17
N GLY A 94 29.43 -1.92 -4.26
CA GLY A 94 28.55 -2.90 -4.89
C GLY A 94 28.83 -3.10 -6.37
N MET A 95 30.11 -3.11 -6.75
CA MET A 95 30.55 -3.44 -8.12
C MET A 95 30.92 -4.91 -8.32
N GLU A 96 31.14 -5.69 -7.26
CA GLU A 96 31.38 -7.13 -7.36
C GLU A 96 30.20 -7.98 -6.85
N LEU A 97 30.42 -9.30 -6.75
CA LEU A 97 29.46 -10.41 -6.63
C LEU A 97 28.59 -10.39 -5.36
N ASP A 98 28.45 -9.23 -4.72
CA ASP A 98 27.80 -9.04 -3.44
C ASP A 98 26.30 -9.13 -3.59
N CYS A 99 25.71 -9.89 -2.69
CA CYS A 99 24.29 -10.12 -2.72
C CYS A 99 23.83 -10.37 -1.29
N PRO A 100 23.56 -9.33 -0.49
CA PRO A 100 23.26 -9.52 0.92
C PRO A 100 21.92 -10.22 1.12
N ALA A 101 21.79 -10.89 2.25
CA ALA A 101 20.54 -11.55 2.67
C ALA A 101 19.39 -10.55 2.89
N THR A 102 19.69 -9.27 3.06
CA THR A 102 18.73 -8.20 3.25
C THR A 102 19.24 -6.96 2.53
N ILE A 103 18.49 -6.54 1.51
CA ILE A 103 18.74 -5.32 0.73
C ILE A 103 17.77 -4.24 1.19
N GLN A 104 16.50 -4.60 1.40
CA GLN A 104 15.47 -3.67 1.84
C GLN A 104 14.46 -4.39 2.74
N THR A 105 13.97 -3.69 3.74
CA THR A 105 12.88 -4.18 4.60
C THR A 105 11.78 -3.15 4.69
N ARG A 106 10.59 -3.61 5.01
CA ARG A 106 9.48 -2.75 5.42
C ARG A 106 8.71 -3.40 6.57
N SER A 107 8.41 -2.60 7.58
CA SER A 107 7.53 -3.00 8.68
C SER A 107 6.06 -2.95 8.25
N ALA A 108 5.25 -3.88 8.77
CA ALA A 108 3.80 -3.87 8.59
C ALA A 108 3.12 -2.56 9.03
N ASN A 109 3.71 -1.85 10.01
CA ASN A 109 3.15 -0.66 10.63
C ASN A 109 3.37 0.64 9.84
N ASP A 110 4.15 0.60 8.76
CA ASP A 110 4.58 1.78 8.02
C ASP A 110 3.45 2.39 7.16
N GLY A 111 2.49 3.05 7.82
CA GLY A 111 1.33 3.65 7.18
C GLY A 111 0.21 2.67 6.81
N SER A 112 0.30 1.40 7.22
CA SER A 112 -0.65 0.33 6.88
C SER A 112 -1.00 -0.62 8.04
N ARG A 113 -0.94 -0.13 9.29
CA ARG A 113 -1.04 -0.96 10.50
C ARG A 113 -2.23 -1.93 10.55
N ASN A 114 -3.41 -1.55 10.03
CA ASN A 114 -4.60 -2.41 10.05
C ASN A 114 -4.81 -3.16 8.73
N ALA A 115 -3.92 -3.01 7.75
CA ALA A 115 -4.01 -3.73 6.50
C ALA A 115 -3.57 -5.19 6.68
N VAL A 116 -4.25 -6.09 5.99
CA VAL A 116 -4.00 -7.53 6.01
C VAL A 116 -3.79 -7.99 4.58
N ILE A 117 -2.71 -8.74 4.32
CA ILE A 117 -2.38 -9.28 3.01
C ILE A 117 -2.66 -10.78 2.98
N THR A 118 -3.64 -11.20 2.18
CA THR A 118 -4.04 -12.60 2.05
C THR A 118 -3.59 -13.15 0.70
N PRO A 119 -2.66 -14.12 0.65
CA PRO A 119 -2.25 -14.77 -0.60
C PRO A 119 -3.38 -15.64 -1.18
N THR A 120 -3.75 -15.43 -2.45
CA THR A 120 -4.86 -16.13 -3.12
C THR A 120 -4.53 -16.52 -4.57
N PRO A 121 -4.90 -17.74 -5.02
CA PRO A 121 -5.17 -18.93 -4.23
C PRO A 121 -3.86 -19.51 -3.65
N ALA A 122 -3.77 -19.70 -2.33
CA ALA A 122 -2.62 -20.30 -1.61
C ALA A 122 -1.24 -19.89 -2.17
N ALA A 123 -1.08 -18.60 -2.50
CA ALA A 123 0.16 -18.09 -3.07
C ALA A 123 1.28 -18.13 -2.02
N PRO A 124 2.54 -18.34 -2.45
CA PRO A 124 3.66 -18.43 -1.53
C PRO A 124 3.93 -17.08 -0.85
N SER A 125 4.40 -17.12 0.39
CA SER A 125 4.91 -15.93 1.08
C SER A 125 6.26 -15.46 0.54
N THR A 126 6.95 -16.30 -0.23
CA THR A 126 8.22 -15.96 -0.88
C THR A 126 8.05 -15.91 -2.39
N ILE A 127 8.42 -14.79 -2.99
CA ILE A 127 8.44 -14.59 -4.44
C ILE A 127 9.90 -14.40 -4.85
N VAL A 128 10.40 -15.26 -5.71
CA VAL A 128 11.77 -15.15 -6.25
C VAL A 128 11.72 -14.66 -7.70
N PHE A 129 12.53 -13.66 -8.01
CA PHE A 129 12.84 -13.19 -9.36
C PHE A 129 14.25 -13.64 -9.77
N ASN A 130 14.42 -13.98 -11.04
CA ASN A 130 15.73 -14.30 -11.62
C ASN A 130 16.31 -13.10 -12.40
N GLY A 131 17.54 -13.24 -12.91
CA GLY A 131 18.23 -12.20 -13.70
C GLY A 131 17.54 -11.74 -14.99
N LEU A 132 16.54 -12.49 -15.48
CA LEU A 132 15.70 -12.09 -16.61
C LEU A 132 14.41 -11.38 -16.17
N GLY A 133 14.24 -11.14 -14.87
CA GLY A 133 13.07 -10.50 -14.28
C GLY A 133 11.82 -11.38 -14.27
N ARG A 134 11.94 -12.69 -14.50
CA ARG A 134 10.84 -13.66 -14.41
C ARG A 134 10.76 -14.24 -13.00
N THR A 135 9.58 -14.71 -12.60
CA THR A 135 9.43 -15.36 -11.29
C THR A 135 9.65 -16.87 -11.36
N THR A 136 9.93 -17.50 -10.22
CA THR A 136 9.91 -18.96 -10.06
C THR A 136 8.53 -19.53 -9.67
N LEU A 137 7.48 -18.69 -9.68
CA LEU A 137 6.11 -19.12 -9.35
C LEU A 137 5.60 -20.18 -10.33
N ALA A 138 4.89 -21.17 -9.81
CA ALA A 138 4.25 -22.22 -10.63
C ALA A 138 3.03 -21.70 -11.41
N ALA A 139 2.36 -20.66 -10.90
CA ALA A 139 1.22 -20.00 -11.52
C ALA A 139 1.19 -18.52 -11.10
N ASN A 140 0.34 -17.72 -11.74
CA ASN A 140 0.13 -16.33 -11.30
C ASN A 140 -0.38 -16.32 -9.86
N ALA A 141 0.15 -15.41 -9.04
CA ALA A 141 -0.22 -15.23 -7.64
C ALA A 141 -0.97 -13.91 -7.46
N SER A 142 -1.97 -13.89 -6.59
CA SER A 142 -2.63 -12.68 -6.13
C SER A 142 -2.42 -12.51 -4.64
N TYR A 143 -2.30 -11.26 -4.19
CA TYR A 143 -2.17 -10.90 -2.79
C TYR A 143 -3.24 -9.86 -2.49
N ASP A 144 -4.31 -10.29 -1.82
CA ASP A 144 -5.46 -9.45 -1.52
C ASP A 144 -5.19 -8.61 -0.27
N ILE A 145 -5.27 -7.30 -0.42
CA ILE A 145 -5.07 -6.33 0.65
C ILE A 145 -6.43 -5.84 1.15
N THR A 146 -6.71 -6.17 2.40
CA THR A 146 -7.95 -5.81 3.09
C THR A 146 -7.65 -5.00 4.35
N ASN A 147 -8.67 -4.42 4.96
CA ASN A 147 -8.54 -3.77 6.26
C ASN A 147 -9.75 -4.15 7.13
N PRO A 148 -9.64 -5.21 7.94
CA PRO A 148 -10.76 -5.73 8.72
C PRO A 148 -11.28 -4.71 9.75
N SER A 149 -10.45 -3.77 10.21
CA SER A 149 -10.89 -2.68 11.12
C SER A 149 -11.84 -1.68 10.44
N GLY A 150 -11.84 -1.62 9.10
CA GLY A 150 -12.76 -0.78 8.32
C GLY A 150 -14.07 -1.47 7.93
N GLY A 151 -14.18 -2.78 8.11
CA GLY A 151 -15.34 -3.58 7.71
C GLY A 151 -15.16 -4.29 6.37
N THR A 152 -16.27 -4.61 5.70
CA THR A 152 -16.28 -5.44 4.49
C THR A 152 -15.74 -4.71 3.25
N CYS A 153 -15.08 -5.47 2.38
CA CYS A 153 -14.61 -4.99 1.08
C CYS A 153 -15.78 -4.65 0.14
N ALA A 154 -15.60 -3.66 -0.73
CA ALA A 154 -16.58 -3.22 -1.71
C ALA A 154 -16.97 -4.32 -2.70
N ALA A 155 -16.03 -5.20 -3.06
CA ALA A 155 -16.31 -6.40 -3.88
C ALA A 155 -17.31 -7.36 -3.22
N ALA A 156 -17.44 -7.32 -1.89
CA ALA A 156 -18.41 -8.09 -1.10
C ALA A 156 -19.60 -7.22 -0.62
N GLY A 157 -19.85 -6.07 -1.26
CA GLY A 157 -20.94 -5.15 -0.91
C GLY A 157 -20.66 -4.22 0.28
N GLY A 158 -19.41 -4.16 0.74
CA GLY A 158 -18.99 -3.28 1.82
C GLY A 158 -18.58 -1.86 1.39
N LYS A 159 -18.00 -1.11 2.32
CA LYS A 159 -17.56 0.29 2.11
C LYS A 159 -16.06 0.45 1.91
N ILE A 160 -15.26 -0.59 2.19
CA ILE A 160 -13.81 -0.53 2.11
C ILE A 160 -13.34 -0.90 0.72
N ARG A 161 -12.55 -0.03 0.11
CA ARG A 161 -11.96 -0.26 -1.21
C ARG A 161 -10.70 -1.12 -1.05
N CYS A 162 -10.90 -2.43 -0.96
CA CYS A 162 -9.84 -3.43 -0.95
C CYS A 162 -9.14 -3.49 -2.31
N LEU A 163 -7.85 -3.85 -2.32
CA LEU A 163 -7.00 -3.91 -3.52
C LEU A 163 -6.35 -5.28 -3.60
N SER A 164 -5.81 -5.65 -4.75
CA SER A 164 -5.02 -6.86 -4.92
C SER A 164 -3.75 -6.56 -5.70
N VAL A 165 -2.64 -7.20 -5.33
CA VAL A 165 -1.39 -7.17 -6.10
C VAL A 165 -1.22 -8.52 -6.78
N VAL A 166 -1.20 -8.51 -8.12
CA VAL A 166 -1.05 -9.69 -8.95
C VAL A 166 0.38 -9.76 -9.47
N VAL A 167 1.00 -10.93 -9.30
CA VAL A 167 2.33 -11.26 -9.82
C VAL A 167 2.18 -12.39 -10.84
N THR A 168 2.60 -12.14 -12.08
CA THR A 168 2.57 -13.17 -13.12
C THR A 168 3.84 -14.02 -13.13
N THR A 169 3.76 -15.21 -13.71
CA THR A 169 4.96 -16.06 -13.91
C THR A 169 6.02 -15.40 -14.80
N ALA A 170 5.61 -14.47 -15.66
CA ALA A 170 6.49 -13.64 -16.48
C ALA A 170 7.17 -12.50 -15.68
N GLY A 171 6.82 -12.30 -14.40
CA GLY A 171 7.36 -11.25 -13.55
C GLY A 171 6.74 -9.88 -13.75
N GLN A 172 5.52 -9.82 -14.28
CA GLN A 172 4.73 -8.59 -14.23
C GLN A 172 4.13 -8.46 -12.83
N VAL A 173 4.26 -7.29 -12.23
CA VAL A 173 3.63 -6.93 -10.96
C VAL A 173 2.64 -5.81 -11.25
N ARG A 174 1.36 -6.00 -10.89
CA ARG A 174 0.32 -4.98 -11.04
C ARG A 174 -0.58 -4.93 -9.82
N MET A 175 -1.02 -3.74 -9.45
CA MET A 175 -2.14 -3.55 -8.53
C MET A 175 -3.45 -3.49 -9.33
N CYS A 176 -4.51 -4.06 -8.78
CA CYS A 176 -5.86 -4.01 -9.30
C CYS A 176 -6.91 -3.90 -8.18
N ASP A 177 -8.15 -3.61 -8.57
CA ASP A 177 -9.31 -3.42 -7.70
C ASP A 177 -10.35 -4.52 -7.97
N PRO A 178 -10.52 -5.48 -7.05
CA PRO A 178 -11.50 -6.56 -7.21
C PRO A 178 -12.96 -6.09 -7.32
N ALA A 179 -13.29 -4.91 -6.79
CA ALA A 179 -14.65 -4.38 -6.90
C ALA A 179 -14.99 -3.95 -8.33
N LEU A 180 -13.98 -3.55 -9.11
CA LEU A 180 -14.13 -3.19 -10.52
C LEU A 180 -14.29 -4.42 -11.41
N THR A 181 -13.72 -5.58 -11.05
CA THR A 181 -13.96 -6.83 -11.78
C THR A 181 -15.44 -7.20 -11.83
N ILE A 182 -16.19 -6.90 -10.75
CA ILE A 182 -17.63 -7.19 -10.67
C ILE A 182 -18.46 -6.07 -11.32
N SER A 183 -18.12 -4.81 -11.05
CA SER A 183 -18.94 -3.66 -11.46
C SER A 183 -18.64 -3.11 -12.86
N LYS A 184 -17.38 -3.23 -13.32
CA LYS A 184 -16.88 -2.71 -14.60
C LYS A 184 -15.68 -3.54 -15.09
N PRO A 185 -15.90 -4.76 -15.60
CA PRO A 185 -14.83 -5.72 -15.90
C PRO A 185 -13.86 -5.28 -17.02
N THR A 186 -14.23 -4.30 -17.84
CA THR A 186 -13.36 -3.74 -18.89
C THR A 186 -12.50 -2.58 -18.40
N ASP A 187 -12.62 -2.19 -17.13
CA ASP A 187 -11.78 -1.16 -16.55
C ASP A 187 -10.33 -1.67 -16.42
N PRO A 188 -9.31 -0.90 -16.83
CA PRO A 188 -7.91 -1.31 -16.69
C PRO A 188 -7.48 -1.51 -15.23
N GLN A 189 -8.23 -0.96 -14.26
CA GLN A 189 -7.99 -1.18 -12.85
C GLN A 189 -8.64 -2.46 -12.33
N ALA A 190 -9.50 -3.14 -13.10
CA ALA A 190 -10.07 -4.42 -12.70
C ALA A 190 -8.98 -5.51 -12.60
N CYS A 191 -9.19 -6.44 -11.68
CA CYS A 191 -8.47 -7.71 -11.66
C CYS A 191 -9.03 -8.60 -12.79
#